data_AF-A0A8T6MPT0-F1
#
_entry.id   AF-A0A8T6MPT0-F1
#
_cell.length_a   1.000
_cell.length_b   1.000
_cell.length_c   1.000
_cell.angle_alpha   90.00
_cell.angle_beta   90.00
_cell.angle_gamma   90.00
#
_symmetry.space_group_name_H-M   'P 1'
#
loop_
_entity.id
_entity.type
_entity.pdbx_description
1 polymer ?
#
loop_
_entity_poly.entity_id
_entity_poly.type
_entity_poly.pdbx_seq_one_letter_code
_entity_poly.pdbx_strand_id
1 'polypeptide(L)'
;EKLRKEIMNDNYNGCCVDHAHIHAVPAQVNVSNELKKEFKFTKIKKVSELAKIGKNGNYLYVDDISGDKLVFEANSVRSQHIRYLIAEELNVPEKGDWYIYPGEQEINATIRKLSKEKMKKFEETMLVVGKDER
;
A
#
# COMPACT_ATOMS: atom_id res chain seq x y z
N GLU A 1 13.74 8.20 -37.76
CA GLU A 1 13.92 6.85 -37.18
C GLU A 1 15.23 6.73 -36.37
N LYS A 2 15.50 7.65 -35.43
CA LYS A 2 16.73 7.61 -34.60
C LYS A 2 16.62 8.33 -33.25
N LEU A 3 15.41 8.44 -32.69
CA LEU A 3 15.12 9.23 -31.48
C LEU A 3 14.27 8.46 -30.45
N ARG A 4 14.43 7.13 -30.38
CA ARG A 4 13.67 6.26 -29.46
C ARG A 4 14.53 5.26 -28.69
N LYS A 5 15.81 5.57 -28.46
CA LYS A 5 16.75 4.65 -27.80
C LYS A 5 17.51 5.21 -26.58
N GLU A 6 17.08 6.33 -26.02
CA GLU A 6 17.76 6.91 -24.85
C GLU A 6 16.79 7.33 -23.76
N ILE A 7 15.97 6.41 -23.23
CA ILE A 7 15.45 6.48 -21.86
C ILE A 7 15.27 5.05 -21.34
N MET A 8 16.37 4.31 -21.20
CA MET A 8 16.42 3.08 -20.38
C MET A 8 17.73 3.12 -19.61
N ASN A 9 17.82 4.05 -18.67
CA ASN A 9 18.77 3.96 -17.57
C ASN A 9 18.31 4.92 -16.47
N ASP A 10 17.15 4.62 -15.89
CA ASP A 10 16.87 5.13 -14.55
C ASP A 10 17.76 4.36 -13.60
N ASN A 11 18.89 5.01 -13.33
CA ASN A 11 19.92 4.61 -12.39
C ASN A 11 19.28 4.11 -11.08
N TYR A 12 19.73 2.92 -10.69
CA TYR A 12 19.67 2.34 -9.35
C TYR A 12 20.14 3.36 -8.30
N ASN A 13 19.25 4.26 -7.89
CA ASN A 13 19.53 5.27 -6.86
C ASN A 13 18.85 4.83 -5.56
N GLY A 14 19.57 4.02 -4.78
CA GLY A 14 19.23 3.70 -3.40
C GLY A 14 19.40 2.22 -3.04
N CYS A 15 20.61 1.85 -2.58
CA CYS A 15 20.95 0.66 -1.78
C CYS A 15 20.24 -0.67 -2.12
N CYS A 16 20.99 -1.58 -2.75
CA CYS A 16 20.62 -2.90 -3.29
C CYS A 16 20.01 -3.91 -2.29
N VAL A 17 18.88 -3.59 -1.68
CA VAL A 17 18.03 -4.53 -0.96
C VAL A 17 16.65 -4.51 -1.57
N ASP A 18 16.25 -5.62 -2.16
CA ASP A 18 14.85 -5.88 -2.49
C ASP A 18 14.05 -5.83 -1.20
N HIS A 19 13.13 -4.86 -1.11
CA HIS A 19 12.31 -4.65 0.06
C HIS A 19 10.84 -4.58 -0.36
N ALA A 20 9.98 -5.23 0.42
CA ALA A 20 8.56 -5.22 0.17
C ALA A 20 7.96 -3.88 0.63
N HIS A 21 7.26 -3.19 -0.27
CA HIS A 21 6.39 -2.06 0.08
C HIS A 21 5.00 -2.58 0.37
N ILE A 22 4.49 -2.27 1.57
CA ILE A 22 3.15 -2.67 1.99
C ILE A 22 2.31 -1.41 2.20
N HIS A 23 1.17 -1.34 1.51
CA HIS A 23 0.18 -0.30 1.69
C HIS A 23 -1.06 -0.88 2.38
N ALA A 24 -1.46 -0.30 3.50
CA ALA A 24 -2.72 -0.58 4.17
C ALA A 24 -3.56 0.69 4.16
N VAL A 25 -4.58 0.73 3.32
CA VAL A 25 -5.36 1.95 3.05
C VAL A 25 -6.75 1.78 3.64
N PRO A 26 -7.14 2.53 4.69
CA PRO A 26 -8.44 2.43 5.31
C PRO A 26 -9.50 3.20 4.50
N ALA A 27 -9.66 2.86 3.22
CA ALA A 27 -10.60 3.50 2.31
C ALA A 27 -11.22 2.47 1.35
N GLN A 28 -12.40 2.78 0.82
CA GLN A 28 -13.11 1.98 -0.18
C GLN A 28 -12.51 2.21 -1.57
N VAL A 29 -11.26 1.81 -1.76
CA VAL A 29 -10.48 2.00 -2.98
C VAL A 29 -10.25 0.66 -3.65
N ASN A 30 -10.50 0.56 -4.96
CA ASN A 30 -10.31 -0.68 -5.71
C ASN A 30 -9.32 -0.52 -6.86
N VAL A 31 -8.03 -0.46 -6.50
CA VAL A 31 -6.93 -0.40 -7.49
C VAL A 31 -6.84 -1.64 -8.39
N SER A 32 -7.48 -2.76 -8.03
CA SER A 32 -7.36 -4.00 -8.79
C SER A 32 -7.93 -3.88 -10.20
N ASN A 33 -8.93 -3.01 -10.42
CA ASN A 33 -9.56 -2.85 -11.72
C ASN A 33 -8.61 -2.21 -12.74
N GLU A 34 -7.86 -1.20 -12.32
CA GLU A 34 -6.85 -0.57 -13.17
C GLU A 34 -5.66 -1.51 -13.41
N LEU A 35 -5.17 -2.17 -12.36
CA LEU A 35 -4.08 -3.14 -12.49
C LEU A 35 -4.41 -4.31 -13.42
N LYS A 36 -5.68 -4.78 -13.46
CA LYS A 36 -6.13 -5.83 -14.39
C LYS A 36 -6.06 -5.40 -15.86
N LYS A 37 -6.09 -4.09 -16.16
CA LYS A 37 -5.95 -3.57 -17.52
C LYS A 37 -4.49 -3.54 -17.96
N GLU A 38 -3.56 -3.38 -17.02
CA GLU A 38 -2.14 -3.18 -17.29
C GLU A 38 -1.31 -4.48 -17.18
N PHE A 39 -1.69 -5.39 -16.28
CA PHE A 39 -0.86 -6.53 -15.92
C PHE A 39 -1.61 -7.86 -16.02
N LYS A 40 -0.86 -8.92 -16.35
CA LYS A 40 -1.34 -10.29 -16.17
C LYS A 40 -1.50 -10.58 -14.69
N PHE A 41 -2.56 -11.29 -14.33
CA PHE A 41 -2.86 -11.58 -12.94
C PHE A 41 -3.34 -13.01 -12.72
N THR A 42 -3.14 -13.47 -11.49
CA THR A 42 -3.72 -14.71 -10.98
C THR A 42 -4.36 -14.47 -9.62
N LYS A 43 -5.32 -15.31 -9.26
CA LYS A 43 -5.96 -15.29 -7.94
C LYS A 43 -5.33 -16.37 -7.07
N ILE A 44 -4.94 -16.00 -5.85
CA ILE A 44 -4.42 -16.92 -4.85
C ILE A 44 -5.43 -17.08 -3.70
N LYS A 45 -5.31 -18.16 -2.92
CA LYS A 45 -6.18 -18.39 -1.76
C LYS A 45 -5.51 -17.95 -0.46
N LYS A 46 -4.19 -18.09 -0.37
CA LYS A 46 -3.40 -17.82 0.84
C LYS A 46 -2.16 -16.99 0.50
N VAL A 47 -1.84 -16.03 1.36
CA VAL A 47 -0.63 -15.20 1.26
C VAL A 47 0.65 -16.05 1.23
N SER A 48 0.66 -17.23 1.83
CA SER A 48 1.78 -18.17 1.77
C SER A 48 2.16 -18.63 0.35
N GLU A 49 1.24 -18.51 -0.62
CA GLU A 49 1.51 -18.85 -2.02
C GLU A 49 2.46 -17.83 -2.68
N LEU A 50 2.56 -16.60 -2.15
CA LEU A 50 3.48 -15.57 -2.64
C LEU A 50 4.94 -16.01 -2.56
N ALA A 51 5.31 -16.86 -1.59
CA ALA A 51 6.67 -17.37 -1.45
C ALA A 51 7.15 -18.17 -2.67
N LYS A 52 6.23 -18.79 -3.42
CA LYS A 52 6.55 -19.46 -4.69
C LYS A 52 6.59 -18.48 -5.85
N ILE A 53 5.65 -17.53 -5.87
CA ILE A 53 5.51 -16.55 -6.96
C ILE A 53 6.71 -15.60 -7.00
N GLY A 54 7.17 -15.12 -5.84
CA GLY A 54 8.33 -14.23 -5.74
C GLY A 54 9.65 -14.84 -6.22
N LYS A 55 9.73 -16.16 -6.37
CA LYS A 55 10.91 -16.81 -6.99
C LYS A 55 10.95 -16.63 -8.50
N ASN A 56 9.83 -16.32 -9.13
CA ASN A 56 9.69 -16.23 -10.58
C ASN A 56 9.78 -14.78 -11.10
N GLY A 57 9.88 -13.79 -10.21
CA GLY A 57 10.02 -12.38 -10.57
C GLY A 57 9.29 -11.44 -9.61
N ASN A 58 9.27 -10.15 -9.98
CA ASN A 58 8.61 -9.10 -9.23
C ASN A 58 7.09 -9.15 -9.43
N TYR A 59 6.36 -8.86 -8.36
CA TYR A 59 4.91 -8.91 -8.36
C TYR A 59 4.29 -7.79 -7.54
N LEU A 60 3.05 -7.45 -7.88
CA LEU A 60 2.16 -6.67 -7.01
C LEU A 60 1.13 -7.62 -6.41
N TYR A 61 0.93 -7.53 -5.10
CA TYR A 61 -0.11 -8.27 -4.41
C TYR A 61 -1.19 -7.30 -3.92
N VAL A 62 -2.44 -7.63 -4.19
CA VAL A 62 -3.61 -6.86 -3.76
C VAL A 62 -4.57 -7.80 -3.02
N ASP A 63 -4.87 -7.48 -1.77
CA ASP A 63 -6.05 -7.98 -1.06
C ASP A 63 -7.14 -6.92 -1.25
N ASP A 64 -8.05 -7.15 -2.19
CA ASP A 64 -9.02 -6.13 -2.60
C ASP A 64 -10.21 -6.03 -1.63
N ILE A 65 -11.05 -5.01 -1.82
CA ILE A 65 -12.23 -4.76 -0.99
C ILE A 65 -13.28 -5.88 -1.06
N SER A 66 -13.24 -6.71 -2.10
CA SER A 66 -14.13 -7.87 -2.29
C SER A 66 -13.63 -9.09 -1.49
N GLY A 67 -12.44 -9.00 -0.89
CA GLY A 67 -11.74 -10.09 -0.21
C GLY A 67 -10.92 -10.96 -1.17
N ASP A 68 -10.79 -10.56 -2.44
CA ASP A 68 -10.03 -11.28 -3.43
C ASP A 68 -8.53 -11.01 -3.31
N LYS A 69 -7.75 -12.08 -3.35
CA LYS A 69 -6.29 -12.04 -3.24
C LYS A 69 -5.69 -12.22 -4.62
N LEU A 70 -5.24 -11.12 -5.21
CA LEU A 70 -4.78 -11.04 -6.59
C LEU A 70 -3.28 -10.80 -6.60
N VAL A 71 -2.59 -11.45 -7.54
CA VAL A 71 -1.16 -11.27 -7.77
C VAL A 71 -0.97 -10.90 -9.23
N PHE A 72 -0.29 -9.79 -9.48
CA PHE A 72 -0.01 -9.24 -10.80
C PHE A 72 1.47 -9.42 -11.12
N GLU A 73 1.77 -9.93 -12.32
CA GLU A 73 3.14 -10.04 -12.84
C GLU A 73 3.66 -8.63 -13.16
N ALA A 74 4.68 -8.16 -12.45
CA ALA A 74 5.03 -6.75 -12.39
C ALA A 74 6.54 -6.52 -12.49
N ASN A 75 7.13 -6.94 -13.62
CA ASN A 75 8.58 -6.86 -13.86
C ASN A 75 9.11 -5.43 -14.01
N SER A 76 8.23 -4.47 -14.33
CA SER A 76 8.54 -3.04 -14.40
C SER A 76 7.33 -2.26 -13.94
N VAL A 77 7.43 -1.62 -12.78
CA VAL A 77 6.37 -0.76 -12.22
C VAL A 77 6.96 0.63 -12.03
N ARG A 78 6.21 1.65 -12.45
CA ARG A 78 6.61 3.04 -12.21
C ARG A 78 6.76 3.26 -10.69
N SER A 79 7.81 3.98 -10.29
CA SER A 79 7.95 4.39 -8.89
C SER A 79 6.68 5.06 -8.39
N GLN A 80 6.24 4.72 -7.17
CA GLN A 80 5.02 5.22 -6.55
C GLN A 80 3.70 4.90 -7.26
N HIS A 81 3.68 4.00 -8.25
CA HIS A 81 2.47 3.71 -9.05
C HIS A 81 1.22 3.45 -8.20
N ILE A 82 1.33 2.63 -7.15
CA ILE A 82 0.21 2.33 -6.25
C ILE A 82 -0.32 3.58 -5.54
N ARG A 83 0.56 4.52 -5.14
CA ARG A 83 0.13 5.79 -4.51
C ARG A 83 -0.68 6.64 -5.47
N TYR A 84 -0.27 6.73 -6.74
CA TYR A 84 -1.04 7.45 -7.75
C TYR A 84 -2.39 6.81 -8.00
N LEU A 85 -2.47 5.49 -8.18
CA LEU A 85 -3.75 4.80 -8.37
C LEU A 85 -4.70 5.03 -7.19
N ILE A 86 -4.21 4.95 -5.95
CA ILE A 86 -5.02 5.25 -4.77
C ILE A 86 -5.50 6.70 -4.77
N ALA A 87 -4.62 7.66 -5.08
CA ALA A 87 -4.94 9.07 -5.09
C ALA A 87 -5.98 9.43 -6.17
N GLU A 88 -5.87 8.82 -7.35
CA GLU A 88 -6.84 8.96 -8.44
C GLU A 88 -8.22 8.42 -8.03
N GLU A 89 -8.29 7.21 -7.47
CA GLU A 89 -9.53 6.61 -6.96
C GLU A 89 -10.19 7.44 -5.85
N LEU A 90 -9.39 8.17 -5.07
CA LEU A 90 -9.85 9.09 -4.03
C LEU A 90 -10.16 10.49 -4.54
N ASN A 91 -10.05 10.76 -5.84
CA ASN A 91 -10.24 12.08 -6.47
C ASN A 91 -9.32 13.17 -5.89
N VAL A 92 -8.08 12.82 -5.53
CA VAL A 92 -7.05 13.74 -5.01
C VAL A 92 -5.69 13.47 -5.67
N PRO A 93 -5.60 13.47 -7.02
CA PRO A 93 -4.42 13.03 -7.76
C PRO A 93 -3.14 13.80 -7.39
N GLU A 94 -3.26 15.05 -6.96
CA GLU A 94 -2.15 15.89 -6.50
C GLU A 94 -1.44 15.33 -5.26
N LYS A 95 -2.08 14.43 -4.50
CA LYS A 95 -1.52 13.78 -3.31
C LYS A 95 -0.75 12.49 -3.61
N GLY A 96 -0.75 12.03 -4.87
CA GLY A 96 -0.11 10.77 -5.25
C GLY A 96 1.42 10.78 -5.15
N ASP A 97 2.04 11.95 -5.39
CA ASP A 97 3.49 12.13 -5.34
C ASP A 97 3.99 12.39 -3.92
N TRP A 98 4.78 11.46 -3.36
CA TRP A 98 5.32 11.59 -2.01
C TRP A 98 6.28 12.77 -1.85
N TYR A 99 7.00 13.15 -2.92
CA TYR A 99 7.98 14.22 -2.86
C TYR A 99 7.29 15.59 -2.75
N ILE A 100 6.16 15.74 -3.44
CA ILE A 100 5.35 16.97 -3.40
C ILE A 100 4.40 16.97 -2.20
N TYR A 101 3.78 15.82 -1.90
CA TYR A 101 2.81 15.66 -0.82
C TYR A 101 3.22 14.51 0.13
N PRO A 102 4.09 14.78 1.11
CA PRO A 102 4.51 13.77 2.08
C PRO A 102 3.39 13.42 3.09
N GLY A 103 2.36 14.26 3.24
CA GLY A 103 1.22 14.00 4.12
C GLY A 103 1.52 14.17 5.62
N GLU A 104 2.49 15.03 5.96
CA GLU A 104 2.95 15.20 7.35
C GLU A 104 1.82 15.59 8.33
N GLN A 105 0.90 16.44 7.88
CA GLN A 105 -0.24 16.85 8.69
C GLN A 105 -1.17 15.68 8.99
N GLU A 106 -1.48 14.85 7.99
CA GLU A 106 -2.31 13.64 8.15
C GLU A 106 -1.63 12.60 9.04
N ILE A 107 -0.32 12.41 8.88
CA ILE A 107 0.47 11.51 9.74
C ILE A 107 0.35 11.97 11.20
N ASN A 108 0.61 13.24 11.46
CA ASN A 108 0.52 13.81 12.81
C ASN A 108 -0.90 13.74 13.38
N ALA A 109 -1.93 14.03 12.58
CA ALA A 109 -3.32 13.90 12.98
C ALA A 109 -3.68 12.45 13.33
N THR A 110 -3.21 11.49 12.52
CA THR A 110 -3.42 10.06 12.74
C THR A 110 -2.77 9.59 14.04
N ILE A 111 -1.51 9.98 14.28
CA ILE A 111 -0.79 9.65 15.53
C ILE A 111 -1.57 10.18 16.75
N ARG A 112 -2.01 11.45 16.70
CA ARG A 112 -2.79 12.06 17.79
C ARG A 112 -4.12 11.36 18.04
N LYS A 113 -4.80 10.91 16.97
CA LYS A 113 -6.07 10.18 17.10
C LYS A 113 -5.84 8.82 17.75
N LEU A 114 -4.87 8.06 17.27
CA LEU A 114 -4.53 6.74 17.80
C LEU A 114 -4.03 6.80 19.26
N SER A 115 -3.30 7.85 19.65
CA SER A 115 -2.84 8.00 21.04
C SER A 115 -4.00 8.30 21.98
N LYS A 116 -4.94 9.18 21.60
CA LYS A 116 -6.16 9.45 22.38
C LYS A 116 -7.02 8.21 22.55
N GLU A 117 -7.18 7.41 21.49
CA GLU A 117 -7.94 6.15 21.55
C GLU A 117 -7.29 5.14 22.50
N LYS A 118 -5.95 5.07 22.53
CA LYS A 118 -5.22 4.25 23.52
C LYS A 118 -5.47 4.71 24.95
N MET A 119 -5.42 6.02 25.22
CA MET A 119 -5.68 6.57 26.56
C MET A 119 -7.11 6.27 27.01
N LYS A 120 -8.10 6.49 26.14
CA LYS A 120 -9.51 6.20 26.46
C LYS A 120 -9.74 4.71 26.78
N LYS A 121 -9.17 3.80 25.98
CA LYS A 121 -9.25 2.36 26.26
C LYS A 121 -8.60 1.98 27.59
N PHE A 122 -7.47 2.61 27.93
CA PHE A 122 -6.80 2.39 29.21
C PHE A 122 -7.68 2.83 30.39
N GLU A 123 -8.26 4.03 30.34
CA GLU A 123 -9.19 4.54 31.36
C GLU A 123 -10.44 3.66 31.51
N GLU A 124 -11.05 3.23 30.41
CA GLU A 124 -12.19 2.31 30.41
C GLU A 124 -11.82 0.97 31.05
N THR A 125 -10.62 0.43 30.76
CA THR A 125 -10.14 -0.82 31.33
C THR A 125 -9.91 -0.69 32.84
N MET A 126 -9.30 0.41 33.30
CA MET A 126 -9.08 0.68 34.73
C MET A 126 -10.39 0.86 35.50
N LEU A 127 -11.42 1.46 34.88
CA LEU A 127 -12.75 1.61 35.47
C LEU A 127 -13.52 0.29 35.60
N VAL A 128 -13.23 -0.71 34.76
CA VAL A 128 -13.81 -2.06 34.86
C VAL A 128 -13.16 -2.85 35.99
N VAL A 129 -11.83 -2.78 36.14
CA VAL A 129 -11.11 -3.48 37.22
C VAL A 129 -11.50 -2.94 38.60
N GLY A 130 -11.75 -1.63 38.74
CA GLY A 130 -12.19 -1.02 40.01
C GLY A 130 -13.66 -1.28 40.41
N LYS A 131 -14.44 -2.01 39.60
CA LYS A 131 -15.84 -2.37 39.93
C LYS A 131 -16.02 -3.79 40.45
N ASP A 132 -14.99 -4.63 40.39
CA ASP A 132 -15.03 -6.04 40.83
C ASP A 132 -14.45 -6.25 42.25
N GLU A 133 -14.06 -5.17 42.94
CA GLU A 133 -13.52 -5.20 44.33
C GLU A 133 -14.56 -4.78 45.40
N ARG A 134 -15.86 -5.01 45.20
CA ARG A 134 -16.89 -4.75 46.21
C ARG A 134 -17.83 -5.90 46.44
#